data_AF-A0A2N0KWB7-F1
#
_entry.id   AF-A0A2N0KWB7-F1
#
_cell.length_a   1.000
_cell.length_b   1.000
_cell.length_c   1.000
_cell.angle_alpha   90.00
_cell.angle_beta   90.00
_cell.angle_gamma   90.00
#
_symmetry.space_group_name_H-M   'P 1'
#
loop_
_entity.id
_entity.type
_entity.pdbx_description
1 polymer ?
#
loop_
_entity_poly.entity_id
_entity_poly.type
_entity_poly.pdbx_seq_one_letter_code
_entity_poly.pdbx_strand_id
1 'polypeptide(L)'
;MIKRMRRIEHVLPLIILMVVFLATALWVATLSAPNAEANGESLQIFRGPGGPYEIIVGVLPHKPKVGLMHLSVSVLDPETGRPVDKAVVMIIANDTEGEPTYQSPALQNPAEPQFYEANISFFTPGQWSLLVKVDTEQKGYGEATVPIHISPTSLNPGPEGLVVLSLIVFGISGGVIYLGWSSRRKRAATLSR
;
A
#
# COMPACT_ATOMS: atom_id res chain seq x y z
N MET A 1 -32.55 3.27 54.08
CA MET A 1 -31.15 2.94 53.74
C MET A 1 -30.99 2.04 52.50
N ILE A 2 -32.04 1.34 52.02
CA ILE A 2 -31.95 0.31 50.95
C ILE A 2 -32.06 0.88 49.51
N LYS A 3 -32.59 2.10 49.32
CA LYS A 3 -32.79 2.71 47.99
C LYS A 3 -31.49 3.13 47.28
N ARG A 4 -30.36 3.20 48.01
CA ARG A 4 -29.05 3.59 47.47
C ARG A 4 -28.31 2.42 46.79
N MET A 5 -28.62 1.17 47.14
CA MET A 5 -27.97 -0.03 46.58
C MET A 5 -28.42 -0.36 45.14
N ARG A 6 -29.68 -0.16 44.79
CA ARG A 6 -30.19 -0.46 43.43
C ARG A 6 -29.67 0.47 42.33
N ARG A 7 -29.20 1.67 42.69
CA ARG A 7 -28.63 2.63 41.72
C ARG A 7 -27.23 2.18 41.27
N ILE A 8 -26.47 1.52 42.15
CA ILE A 8 -25.07 1.09 41.92
C ILE A 8 -24.98 -0.03 40.87
N GLU A 9 -25.97 -0.93 40.81
CA GLU A 9 -26.02 -2.04 39.85
C GLU A 9 -26.09 -1.59 38.38
N HIS A 10 -26.53 -0.36 38.12
CA HIS A 10 -26.61 0.21 36.77
C HIS A 10 -25.41 1.08 36.40
N VAL A 11 -24.71 1.65 37.39
CA VAL A 11 -23.52 2.49 37.13
C VAL A 11 -22.30 1.64 36.85
N LEU A 12 -22.19 0.48 37.50
CA LEU A 12 -21.07 -0.44 37.35
C LEU A 12 -20.84 -0.91 35.89
N PRO A 13 -21.83 -1.42 35.14
CA PRO A 13 -21.63 -1.81 33.74
C PRO A 13 -21.33 -0.62 32.82
N LEU A 14 -21.88 0.56 33.11
CA LEU A 14 -21.61 1.79 32.35
C LEU A 14 -20.16 2.26 32.57
N ILE A 15 -19.66 2.18 33.80
CA ILE A 15 -18.28 2.51 34.15
C ILE A 15 -17.32 1.51 33.49
N ILE A 16 -17.64 0.22 33.49
CA ILE A 16 -16.81 -0.81 32.82
C ILE A 16 -16.73 -0.53 31.32
N LEU A 17 -17.86 -0.23 30.66
CA LEU A 17 -17.87 0.12 29.24
C LEU A 17 -17.03 1.39 28.96
N MET A 18 -17.16 2.41 29.81
CA MET A 18 -16.40 3.66 29.68
C MET A 18 -14.90 3.44 29.87
N VAL A 19 -14.49 2.60 30.84
CA VAL A 19 -13.09 2.26 31.07
C VAL A 19 -12.51 1.45 29.91
N VAL A 20 -13.27 0.49 29.37
CA VAL A 20 -12.84 -0.29 28.20
C VAL A 20 -12.70 0.62 26.97
N PHE A 21 -13.62 1.56 26.77
CA PHE A 21 -13.54 2.55 25.70
C PHE A 21 -12.32 3.49 25.87
N LEU A 22 -12.07 3.95 27.08
CA LEU A 22 -10.93 4.84 27.36
C LEU A 22 -9.59 4.09 27.19
N ALA A 23 -9.51 2.84 27.64
CA ALA A 23 -8.32 2.01 27.51
C ALA A 23 -8.02 1.68 26.04
N THR A 24 -9.04 1.40 25.24
CA THR A 24 -8.88 1.19 23.80
C THR A 24 -8.49 2.47 23.07
N ALA A 25 -9.09 3.62 23.41
CA ALA A 25 -8.69 4.91 22.85
C ALA A 25 -7.22 5.27 23.18
N LEU A 26 -6.79 5.04 24.44
CA LEU A 26 -5.39 5.25 24.83
C LEU A 26 -4.44 4.30 24.09
N TRP A 27 -4.81 3.02 23.97
CA TRP A 27 -4.00 2.04 23.27
C TRP A 27 -3.85 2.40 21.78
N VAL A 28 -4.94 2.83 21.13
CA VAL A 28 -4.90 3.32 19.74
C VAL A 28 -4.03 4.58 19.60
N ALA A 29 -4.05 5.49 20.58
CA ALA A 29 -3.20 6.68 20.56
C ALA A 29 -1.69 6.37 20.65
N THR A 30 -1.30 5.17 21.09
CA THR A 30 0.11 4.72 21.08
C THR A 30 0.56 4.12 19.76
N LEU A 31 -0.37 3.87 18.82
CA LEU A 31 -0.06 3.31 17.52
C LEU A 31 0.47 4.44 16.63
N SER A 32 1.76 4.38 16.30
CA SER A 32 2.34 5.28 15.30
C SER A 32 1.64 5.08 13.96
N ALA A 33 1.08 6.15 13.41
CA ALA A 33 0.58 6.12 12.04
C ALA A 33 1.76 5.82 11.09
N PRO A 34 1.67 4.81 10.21
CA PRO A 34 2.67 4.68 9.16
C PRO A 34 2.63 5.94 8.30
N ASN A 35 3.80 6.51 8.00
CA ASN A 35 3.90 7.60 7.03
C ASN A 35 3.39 7.06 5.69
N ALA A 36 2.22 7.51 5.27
CA ALA A 36 1.75 7.31 3.92
C ALA A 36 2.55 8.23 3.01
N GLU A 37 3.57 7.69 2.34
CA GLU A 37 4.25 8.39 1.25
C GLU A 37 3.31 8.39 0.03
N ALA A 38 2.54 9.46 -0.11
CA ALA A 38 1.63 9.72 -1.23
C ALA A 38 2.21 10.75 -2.20
N ASN A 39 3.53 10.76 -2.38
CA ASN A 39 4.16 11.59 -3.39
C ASN A 39 4.11 10.80 -4.70
N GLY A 40 3.31 11.26 -5.66
CA GLY A 40 3.16 10.63 -6.98
C GLY A 40 4.38 10.76 -7.90
N GLU A 41 5.54 11.17 -7.35
CA GLU A 41 6.79 11.29 -8.09
C GLU A 41 7.54 9.96 -7.98
N SER A 42 7.98 9.39 -9.11
CA SER A 42 8.70 8.12 -9.08
C SER A 42 10.08 8.27 -8.45
N LEU A 43 10.43 7.33 -7.56
CA LEU A 43 11.78 7.29 -6.99
C LEU A 43 12.75 6.76 -8.04
N GLN A 44 13.73 7.56 -8.42
CA GLN A 44 14.83 7.12 -9.28
C GLN A 44 15.63 6.00 -8.59
N ILE A 45 15.66 4.82 -9.18
CA ILE A 45 16.43 3.67 -8.69
C ILE A 45 17.69 3.41 -9.52
N PHE A 46 17.76 3.97 -10.73
CA PHE A 46 18.87 3.75 -11.64
C PHE A 46 19.10 4.95 -12.54
N ARG A 47 20.38 5.20 -12.83
CA ARG A 47 20.85 6.10 -13.87
C ARG A 47 22.19 5.55 -14.39
N GLY A 48 22.28 5.29 -15.68
CA GLY A 48 23.49 4.72 -16.25
C GLY A 48 23.46 4.63 -17.77
N PRO A 49 24.58 4.22 -18.39
CA PRO A 49 24.66 4.06 -19.83
C PRO A 49 23.81 2.87 -20.30
N GLY A 50 23.16 3.05 -21.44
CA GLY A 50 22.34 2.03 -22.10
C GLY A 50 22.64 1.93 -23.59
N GLY A 51 23.92 1.79 -23.95
CA GLY A 51 24.40 1.92 -25.32
C GLY A 51 24.60 3.39 -25.73
N PRO A 52 23.94 3.89 -26.79
CA PRO A 52 24.09 5.29 -27.24
C PRO A 52 23.28 6.29 -26.39
N TYR A 53 22.63 5.82 -25.32
CA TYR A 53 21.75 6.60 -24.45
C TYR A 53 22.26 6.60 -23.00
N GLU A 54 21.84 7.61 -22.24
CA GLU A 54 21.79 7.55 -20.79
C GLU A 54 20.36 7.22 -20.37
N ILE A 55 20.18 6.12 -19.62
CA ILE A 55 18.87 5.61 -19.19
C ILE A 55 18.69 5.89 -17.70
N ILE A 56 17.56 6.51 -17.37
CA ILE A 56 17.11 6.77 -16.00
C ILE A 56 15.84 5.98 -15.76
N VAL A 57 15.77 5.23 -14.66
CA VAL A 57 14.59 4.44 -14.28
C VAL A 57 14.10 4.85 -12.91
N GLY A 58 12.82 5.18 -12.83
CA GLY A 58 12.07 5.46 -11.61
C GLY A 58 10.96 4.44 -11.35
N VAL A 59 10.61 4.26 -10.08
CA VAL A 59 9.58 3.30 -9.65
C VAL A 59 8.57 3.89 -8.66
N LEU A 60 7.33 3.41 -8.76
CA LEU A 60 6.27 3.60 -7.79
C LEU A 60 5.60 2.24 -7.50
N PRO A 61 5.44 1.85 -6.24
CA PRO A 61 5.79 2.58 -5.02
C PRO A 61 7.31 2.70 -4.78
N HIS A 62 7.74 3.71 -4.01
CA HIS A 62 9.15 3.94 -3.64
C HIS A 62 9.84 2.74 -2.98
N LYS A 63 9.04 1.89 -2.31
CA LYS A 63 9.48 0.60 -1.78
C LYS A 63 8.85 -0.48 -2.64
N PRO A 64 9.58 -1.00 -3.64
CA PRO A 64 9.06 -2.05 -4.52
C PRO A 64 8.60 -3.25 -3.70
N LYS A 65 7.38 -3.69 -3.96
CA LYS A 65 6.74 -4.79 -3.26
C LYS A 65 5.88 -5.59 -4.23
N VAL A 66 5.56 -6.82 -3.85
CA VAL A 66 4.64 -7.69 -4.60
C VAL A 66 3.33 -6.95 -4.88
N GLY A 67 2.93 -6.91 -6.14
CA GLY A 67 1.79 -6.15 -6.64
C GLY A 67 2.13 -5.35 -7.90
N LEU A 68 1.24 -4.41 -8.22
CA LEU A 68 1.40 -3.49 -9.35
C LEU A 68 2.54 -2.50 -9.06
N MET A 69 3.51 -2.43 -9.96
CA MET A 69 4.57 -1.44 -9.98
C MET A 69 4.43 -0.59 -11.24
N HIS A 70 4.47 0.72 -11.04
CA HIS A 70 4.56 1.69 -12.10
C HIS A 70 6.03 2.08 -12.30
N LEU A 71 6.47 2.04 -13.54
CA LEU A 71 7.84 2.29 -13.97
C LEU A 71 7.84 3.52 -14.87
N SER A 72 8.75 4.45 -14.59
CA SER A 72 9.04 5.60 -15.45
C SER A 72 10.46 5.48 -15.98
N VAL A 73 10.63 5.64 -17.28
CA VAL A 73 11.92 5.58 -17.96
C VAL A 73 12.16 6.89 -18.68
N SER A 74 13.31 7.52 -18.45
CA SER A 74 13.78 8.64 -19.26
C SER A 74 14.99 8.20 -20.06
N VAL A 75 14.97 8.52 -21.36
CA VAL A 75 16.04 8.22 -22.30
C VAL A 75 16.67 9.54 -22.69
N LEU A 76 17.93 9.74 -22.33
CA LEU A 76 18.66 10.97 -22.59
C LEU A 76 19.77 10.74 -23.62
N ASP A 77 20.03 11.77 -24.40
CA ASP A 77 21.24 11.88 -25.20
C ASP A 77 22.43 12.24 -24.28
N PRO A 78 23.45 11.38 -24.15
CA PRO A 78 24.57 11.64 -23.24
C PRO A 78 25.43 12.84 -23.65
N GLU A 79 25.42 13.25 -24.92
CA GLU A 79 26.19 14.40 -25.39
C GLU A 79 25.49 15.73 -25.07
N THR A 80 24.17 15.78 -25.24
CA THR A 80 23.38 17.02 -25.11
C THR A 80 22.61 17.11 -23.80
N GLY A 81 22.44 16.00 -23.08
CA GLY A 81 21.61 15.87 -21.88
C GLY A 81 20.11 16.00 -22.14
N ARG A 82 19.67 15.99 -23.42
CA ARG A 82 18.27 16.19 -23.79
C ARG A 82 17.51 14.87 -23.87
N PRO A 83 16.20 14.86 -23.55
CA PRO A 83 15.35 13.70 -23.79
C PRO A 83 15.31 13.29 -25.26
N VAL A 84 15.32 11.98 -25.49
CA VAL A 84 15.16 11.38 -26.81
C VAL A 84 13.69 11.06 -27.04
N ASP A 85 13.09 11.77 -27.99
CA ASP A 85 11.70 11.59 -28.39
C ASP A 85 11.53 10.38 -29.33
N LYS A 86 10.32 9.81 -29.34
CA LYS A 86 9.89 8.73 -30.25
C LYS A 86 10.76 7.47 -30.17
N ALA A 87 11.29 7.16 -28.99
CA ALA A 87 11.94 5.89 -28.74
C ALA A 87 10.91 4.78 -28.54
N VAL A 88 11.23 3.59 -29.04
CA VAL A 88 10.51 2.36 -28.71
C VAL A 88 11.18 1.76 -27.48
N VAL A 89 10.49 1.81 -26.34
CA VAL A 89 11.02 1.34 -25.06
C VAL A 89 10.28 0.08 -24.63
N MET A 90 11.04 -0.97 -24.32
CA MET A 90 10.53 -2.25 -23.81
C MET A 90 11.21 -2.58 -22.49
N ILE A 91 10.44 -2.92 -21.47
CA ILE A 91 10.96 -3.37 -20.18
C ILE A 91 10.70 -4.85 -20.04
N ILE A 92 11.76 -5.63 -19.78
CA ILE A 92 11.71 -7.06 -19.51
C ILE A 92 12.15 -7.27 -18.06
N ALA A 93 11.30 -7.89 -17.25
CA ALA A 93 11.63 -8.27 -15.89
C ALA A 93 12.07 -9.73 -15.86
N ASN A 94 13.33 -9.95 -15.50
CA ASN A 94 13.90 -11.27 -15.28
C ASN A 94 13.82 -11.62 -13.80
N ASP A 95 13.46 -12.86 -13.50
CA ASP A 95 13.32 -13.37 -12.13
C ASP A 95 14.68 -13.56 -11.43
N THR A 96 14.65 -14.19 -10.26
CA THR A 96 15.84 -14.50 -9.46
C THR A 96 16.82 -15.45 -10.13
N GLU A 97 16.37 -16.24 -11.11
CA GLU A 97 17.19 -17.16 -11.89
C GLU A 97 17.72 -16.51 -13.18
N GLY A 98 17.24 -15.30 -13.49
CA GLY A 98 17.61 -14.55 -14.69
C GLY A 98 16.70 -14.83 -15.89
N GLU A 99 15.59 -15.55 -15.68
CA GLU A 99 14.67 -15.91 -16.76
C GLU A 99 13.65 -14.78 -17.02
N PRO A 100 13.43 -14.41 -18.30
CA PRO A 100 12.51 -13.34 -18.67
C PRO A 100 11.06 -13.76 -18.37
N THR A 101 10.50 -13.21 -17.29
CA THR A 101 9.19 -13.63 -16.79
C THR A 101 8.08 -12.67 -17.21
N TYR A 102 8.34 -11.36 -17.18
CA TYR A 102 7.37 -10.34 -17.56
C TYR A 102 7.95 -9.38 -18.58
N GLN A 103 7.12 -8.85 -19.46
CA GLN A 103 7.49 -7.82 -20.42
C GLN A 103 6.38 -6.79 -20.54
N SER A 104 6.75 -5.52 -20.71
CA SER A 104 5.80 -4.42 -20.85
C SER A 104 6.39 -3.31 -21.71
N PRO A 105 5.70 -2.86 -22.78
CA PRO A 105 6.13 -1.69 -23.52
C PRO A 105 5.93 -0.43 -22.66
N ALA A 106 6.93 0.45 -22.64
CA ALA A 106 6.82 1.73 -21.99
C ALA A 106 6.38 2.78 -23.00
N LEU A 107 5.26 3.46 -22.73
CA LEU A 107 4.64 4.41 -23.64
C LEU A 107 4.98 5.84 -23.22
N GLN A 108 5.25 6.69 -24.20
CA GLN A 108 5.55 8.10 -23.94
C GLN A 108 4.34 8.79 -23.29
N ASN A 109 4.56 9.46 -22.16
CA ASN A 109 3.50 10.20 -21.46
C ASN A 109 3.16 11.50 -22.23
N PRO A 110 1.91 11.72 -22.68
CA PRO A 110 1.54 12.94 -23.42
C PRO A 110 1.65 14.23 -22.59
N ALA A 111 1.49 14.15 -21.28
CA ALA A 111 1.63 15.29 -20.37
C ALA A 111 3.10 15.60 -20.05
N GLU A 112 3.92 14.56 -19.99
CA GLU A 112 5.36 14.66 -19.71
C GLU A 112 6.19 13.84 -20.71
N PRO A 113 6.41 14.36 -21.94
CA PRO A 113 7.01 13.60 -23.04
C PRO A 113 8.43 13.07 -22.77
N GLN A 114 9.10 13.60 -21.76
CA GLN A 114 10.43 13.13 -21.31
C GLN A 114 10.41 11.75 -20.63
N PHE A 115 9.22 11.23 -20.30
CA PHE A 115 9.03 9.95 -19.63
C PHE A 115 8.27 8.94 -20.48
N TYR A 116 8.75 7.70 -20.44
CA TYR A 116 8.09 6.51 -20.96
C TYR A 116 7.61 5.67 -19.77
N GLU A 117 6.32 5.40 -19.73
CA GLU A 117 5.67 4.76 -18.59
C GLU A 117 5.22 3.35 -18.90
N ALA A 118 5.45 2.44 -17.96
CA ALA A 118 4.99 1.07 -18.02
C ALA A 118 4.44 0.61 -16.67
N ASN A 119 3.57 -0.39 -16.71
CA ASN A 119 3.10 -1.08 -15.52
C ASN A 119 3.48 -2.56 -15.60
N ILE A 120 4.00 -3.11 -14.50
CA ILE A 120 4.33 -4.53 -14.34
C ILE A 120 3.80 -5.00 -12.99
N SER A 121 3.16 -6.17 -12.95
CA SER A 121 2.71 -6.79 -11.70
C SER A 121 3.64 -7.92 -11.29
N PHE A 122 4.26 -7.79 -10.13
CA PHE A 122 5.13 -8.82 -9.55
C PHE A 122 4.35 -9.69 -8.58
N PHE A 123 4.47 -11.01 -8.72
CA PHE A 123 3.72 -11.97 -7.89
C PHE A 123 4.59 -12.65 -6.83
N THR A 124 5.91 -12.62 -6.98
CA THR A 124 6.85 -13.22 -6.03
C THR A 124 7.87 -12.18 -5.54
N PRO A 125 8.22 -12.20 -4.24
CA PRO A 125 9.29 -11.37 -3.70
C PRO A 125 10.66 -11.93 -4.13
N GLY A 126 11.68 -11.08 -4.17
CA GLY A 126 13.03 -11.53 -4.50
C GLY A 126 13.91 -10.46 -5.13
N GLN A 127 15.10 -10.87 -5.56
CA GLN A 127 15.96 -10.05 -6.42
C GLN A 127 15.54 -10.25 -7.87
N TRP A 128 15.25 -9.16 -8.55
CA TRP A 128 14.86 -9.14 -9.96
C TRP A 128 15.86 -8.28 -10.74
N SER A 129 15.89 -8.44 -12.05
CA SER A 129 16.56 -7.50 -12.95
C SER A 129 15.62 -7.01 -14.03
N LEU A 130 15.59 -5.71 -14.24
CA LEU A 130 14.84 -5.08 -15.33
C LEU A 130 15.79 -4.80 -16.47
N LEU A 131 15.61 -5.47 -17.59
CA LEU A 131 16.29 -5.15 -18.84
C LEU A 131 15.45 -4.13 -19.60
N VAL A 132 15.93 -2.91 -19.68
CA VAL A 132 15.32 -1.83 -20.44
C VAL A 132 15.96 -1.81 -21.82
N LYS A 133 15.17 -2.08 -22.85
CA LYS A 133 15.58 -2.01 -24.25
C LYS A 133 15.01 -0.75 -24.87
N VAL A 134 15.85 -0.03 -25.59
CA VAL A 134 15.52 1.22 -26.25
C VAL A 134 15.94 1.10 -27.71
N ASP A 135 15.04 1.43 -28.62
CA ASP A 135 15.35 1.51 -30.05
C ASP A 135 14.83 2.83 -30.62
N THR A 136 15.65 3.46 -31.46
CA THR A 136 15.27 4.67 -32.20
C THR A 136 15.74 4.55 -33.64
N GLU A 137 14.99 5.16 -34.56
CA GLU A 137 15.38 5.18 -35.98
C GLU A 137 16.72 5.90 -36.22
N GLN A 138 17.12 6.82 -35.35
CA GLN A 138 18.29 7.69 -35.56
C GLN A 138 19.57 7.16 -34.91
N LYS A 139 19.49 6.71 -33.65
CA LYS A 139 20.66 6.26 -32.86
C LYS A 139 20.72 4.74 -32.69
N GLY A 140 19.67 4.01 -33.08
CA GLY A 140 19.61 2.56 -33.04
C GLY A 140 19.37 1.98 -31.65
N TYR A 141 19.79 0.73 -31.47
CA TYR A 141 19.51 -0.07 -30.28
C TYR A 141 20.41 0.27 -29.10
N GLY A 142 19.83 0.25 -27.90
CA GLY A 142 20.49 0.35 -26.62
C GLY A 142 19.79 -0.48 -25.55
N GLU A 143 20.53 -0.89 -24.53
CA GLU A 143 19.96 -1.63 -23.40
C GLU A 143 20.67 -1.32 -22.09
N ALA A 144 19.93 -1.36 -20.98
CA ALA A 144 20.46 -1.26 -19.62
C ALA A 144 19.79 -2.26 -18.69
N THR A 145 20.58 -2.88 -17.81
CA THR A 145 20.10 -3.80 -16.78
C THR A 145 20.04 -3.08 -15.43
N VAL A 146 18.85 -3.09 -14.83
CA VAL A 146 18.57 -2.43 -13.56
C VAL A 146 18.23 -3.46 -12.49
N PRO A 147 19.07 -3.66 -11.47
CA PRO A 147 18.75 -4.55 -10.37
C PRO A 147 17.66 -3.92 -9.50
N ILE A 148 16.69 -4.73 -9.07
CA ILE A 148 15.61 -4.28 -8.18
C ILE A 148 15.23 -5.38 -7.19
N HIS A 149 15.04 -5.00 -5.93
CA HIS A 149 14.55 -5.91 -4.90
C HIS A 149 13.07 -5.71 -4.64
N ILE A 150 12.26 -6.76 -4.84
CA ILE A 150 10.82 -6.74 -4.60
C ILE A 150 10.54 -7.34 -3.23
N SER A 151 9.99 -6.53 -2.33
CA SER A 151 9.63 -6.95 -0.98
C SER A 151 8.31 -7.74 -0.96
N PRO A 152 8.11 -8.68 -0.01
CA PRO A 152 6.82 -9.31 0.18
C PRO A 152 5.79 -8.27 0.62
N THR A 153 4.55 -8.40 0.14
CA THR A 153 3.43 -7.62 0.67
C THR A 153 2.97 -8.27 1.97
N SER A 154 3.20 -7.58 3.09
CA SER A 154 2.70 -8.02 4.39
C SER A 154 1.18 -7.79 4.45
N LEU A 155 0.43 -8.88 4.63
CA LEU A 155 -0.98 -8.83 5.03
C LEU A 155 -1.10 -8.61 6.55
N ASN A 156 -0.22 -7.79 7.13
CA ASN A 156 -0.38 -7.42 8.52
C ASN A 156 -1.43 -6.30 8.54
N PRO A 157 -2.64 -6.50 9.08
CA PRO A 157 -3.53 -5.39 9.31
C PRO A 157 -2.75 -4.42 10.18
N GLY A 158 -2.40 -3.27 9.60
CA GLY A 158 -1.77 -2.22 10.36
C GLY A 158 -2.68 -1.83 11.53
N PRO A 159 -2.17 -1.02 12.46
CA PRO A 159 -2.97 -0.55 13.59
C PRO A 159 -4.39 -0.08 13.20
N GLU A 160 -4.56 0.52 12.03
CA GLU A 160 -5.84 0.90 11.42
C GLU A 160 -6.83 -0.27 11.24
N GLY A 161 -6.37 -1.44 10.79
CA GLY A 161 -7.21 -2.62 10.61
C GLY A 161 -7.71 -3.18 11.94
N LEU A 162 -6.86 -3.11 12.98
CA LEU A 162 -7.24 -3.51 14.34
C LEU A 162 -8.26 -2.55 14.95
N VAL A 163 -8.19 -1.24 14.67
CA VAL A 163 -9.22 -0.27 15.10
C VAL A 163 -10.59 -0.63 14.51
N VAL A 164 -10.66 -0.85 13.20
CA VAL A 164 -11.91 -1.20 12.51
C VAL A 164 -12.49 -2.50 13.07
N LEU A 165 -11.66 -3.53 13.24
CA LEU A 165 -12.07 -4.80 13.83
C LEU A 165 -12.61 -4.60 15.26
N SER A 166 -11.94 -3.77 16.05
CA SER A 166 -12.34 -3.48 17.43
C SER A 166 -13.71 -2.80 17.48
N LEU A 167 -13.95 -1.79 16.63
CA LEU A 167 -15.25 -1.11 16.52
C LEU A 167 -16.38 -2.09 16.20
N ILE A 168 -16.15 -3.02 15.28
CA ILE A 168 -17.13 -4.07 14.93
C ILE A 168 -17.41 -4.97 16.14
N VAL A 169 -16.37 -5.48 16.80
CA VAL A 169 -16.50 -6.38 17.94
C VAL A 169 -17.22 -5.71 19.11
N PHE A 170 -16.88 -4.44 19.42
CA PHE A 170 -17.55 -3.69 20.48
C PHE A 170 -19.00 -3.35 20.13
N GLY A 171 -19.29 -3.00 18.89
CA GLY A 171 -20.66 -2.74 18.42
C GLY A 171 -21.55 -3.98 18.58
N ILE A 172 -21.07 -5.15 18.13
CA ILE A 172 -21.81 -6.41 18.25
C ILE A 172 -22.00 -6.79 19.72
N SER A 173 -20.93 -6.74 20.51
CA SER A 173 -20.99 -7.10 21.94
C SER A 173 -21.95 -6.19 22.70
N GLY A 174 -21.91 -4.87 22.44
CA GLY A 174 -22.84 -3.90 23.02
C GLY A 174 -24.29 -4.17 22.63
N GLY A 175 -24.54 -4.52 21.36
CA GLY A 175 -25.86 -4.89 20.87
C GLY A 175 -26.44 -6.12 21.58
N VAL A 176 -25.64 -7.18 21.74
CA VAL A 176 -26.03 -8.41 22.44
C VAL A 176 -26.37 -8.13 23.90
N ILE A 177 -25.53 -7.35 24.60
CA ILE A 177 -25.76 -6.96 25.99
C ILE A 177 -27.07 -6.17 26.12
N TYR A 178 -27.30 -5.21 25.23
CA TYR A 178 -28.51 -4.38 25.24
C TYR A 178 -29.79 -5.21 25.02
N LEU A 179 -29.80 -6.10 24.04
CA LEU A 179 -30.94 -6.99 23.76
C LEU A 179 -31.23 -7.94 24.93
N GLY A 180 -30.18 -8.49 25.55
CA GLY A 180 -30.30 -9.33 26.75
C GLY A 180 -30.91 -8.57 27.93
N TRP A 181 -30.51 -7.32 28.15
CA TRP A 181 -31.07 -6.49 29.21
C TRP A 181 -32.51 -6.06 28.95
N SER A 182 -32.82 -5.65 27.71
CA SER A 182 -34.17 -5.23 27.29
C SER A 182 -35.18 -6.37 27.42
N SER A 183 -34.81 -7.59 27.03
CA SER A 183 -35.68 -8.76 27.15
C SER A 183 -35.97 -9.14 28.60
N ARG A 184 -34.98 -9.05 29.50
CA ARG A 184 -35.17 -9.28 30.95
C ARG A 184 -36.13 -8.27 31.58
N ARG A 185 -36.06 -6.99 31.19
CA ARG A 185 -37.01 -5.96 31.65
C ARG A 185 -38.45 -6.26 31.26
N LYS A 186 -38.68 -6.69 30.02
CA LYS A 186 -40.02 -7.03 29.54
C LYS A 186 -40.60 -8.23 30.30
N ARG A 187 -39.80 -9.28 30.56
CA ARG A 187 -40.25 -10.45 31.33
C ARG A 187 -40.58 -10.13 32.79
N ALA A 188 -39.81 -9.25 33.42
CA ALA A 188 -40.06 -8.83 34.80
C ALA A 188 -41.36 -8.01 34.95
N ALA A 189 -41.76 -7.26 33.91
CA ALA A 189 -43.00 -6.48 33.92
C ALA A 189 -44.27 -7.34 33.69
N THR A 190 -44.15 -8.48 33.01
CA THR A 190 -45.28 -9.38 32.76
C THR A 190 -45.61 -10.26 33.98
N LEU A 191 -44.64 -10.55 34.85
CA LEU A 191 -44.83 -11.38 36.05
C LEU A 191 -45.35 -10.62 37.28
N SER A 192 -45.54 -9.30 37.18
CA SER A 192 -46.07 -8.45 38.26
C SER A 192 -47.53 -7.99 38.01
N ARG A 193 -48.26 -8.72 37.15
CA ARG A 193 -49.66 -8.46 36.81
C ARG A 193 -50.45 -9.74 37.02
#